data_AF-A0A2D7TMG7-F1
#
_entry.id   AF-A0A2D7TMG7-F1
#
_cell.length_a   1.000
_cell.length_b   1.000
_cell.length_c   1.000
_cell.angle_alpha   90.00
_cell.angle_beta   90.00
_cell.angle_gamma   90.00
#
_symmetry.space_group_name_H-M   'P 1'
#
loop_
_entity.id
_entity.type
_entity.pdbx_description
1 polymer ?
#
loop_
_entity_poly.entity_id
_entity_poly.type
_entity_poly.pdbx_seq_one_letter_code
_entity_poly.pdbx_strand_id
1 'polypeptide(L)'
;MSNKTKRHSFLTLAFRESVIKRAIKIALIVGCILALINHGDRIIFQDMQSVDWFKILLTFCVPYCVSTISSVLAIKREIEINES
;
A
#
# COMPACT_ATOMS: atom_id res chain seq x y z
N MET A 1 38.80 -9.59 2.56
CA MET A 1 37.35 -9.64 2.87
C MET A 1 36.65 -8.45 2.20
N SER A 2 35.98 -8.65 1.06
CA SER A 2 35.13 -7.63 0.45
C SER A 2 33.72 -7.80 1.01
N ASN A 3 33.37 -6.98 2.01
CA ASN A 3 32.06 -7.03 2.65
C ASN A 3 31.03 -6.46 1.66
N LYS A 4 30.32 -7.35 0.96
CA LYS A 4 29.22 -6.98 0.06
C LYS A 4 28.01 -6.59 0.90
N THR A 5 27.96 -5.36 1.38
CA THR A 5 26.73 -4.77 1.91
C THR A 5 25.74 -4.67 0.74
N LYS A 6 24.85 -5.65 0.61
CA LYS A 6 23.71 -5.56 -0.31
C LYS A 6 22.84 -4.42 0.19
N ARG A 7 23.08 -3.19 -0.31
CA ARG A 7 22.12 -2.09 -0.15
C ARG A 7 20.85 -2.50 -0.89
N HIS A 8 19.94 -3.10 -0.15
CA HIS A 8 18.61 -3.42 -0.64
C HIS A 8 17.92 -2.10 -1.01
N SER A 9 17.79 -1.84 -2.32
CA SER A 9 17.11 -0.65 -2.81
C SER A 9 15.65 -0.67 -2.35
N PHE A 10 15.11 0.50 -1.99
CA PHE A 10 13.73 0.65 -1.53
C PHE A 10 12.75 0.00 -2.50
N LEU A 11 12.98 0.20 -3.81
CA LEU A 11 12.17 -0.40 -4.87
C LEU A 11 12.23 -1.92 -4.84
N THR A 12 13.41 -2.51 -4.66
CA THR A 12 13.56 -3.98 -4.57
C THR A 12 12.76 -4.56 -3.40
N LEU A 13 12.71 -3.87 -2.26
CA LEU A 13 11.90 -4.28 -1.12
C LEU A 13 10.40 -4.05 -1.37
N ALA A 14 10.03 -2.93 -1.99
CA ALA A 14 8.64 -2.62 -2.34
C ALA A 14 8.05 -3.66 -3.30
N PHE A 15 8.86 -4.15 -4.25
CA PHE A 15 8.46 -5.19 -5.20
C PHE A 15 8.59 -6.63 -4.68
N ARG A 16 8.89 -6.82 -3.38
CA ARG A 16 8.86 -8.17 -2.79
C ARG A 16 7.43 -8.71 -2.80
N GLU A 17 7.27 -9.96 -3.21
CA GLU A 17 5.97 -10.63 -3.28
C GLU A 17 5.20 -10.58 -1.96
N SER A 18 5.89 -10.75 -0.82
CA SER A 18 5.27 -10.65 0.51
C SER A 18 4.73 -9.25 0.81
N VAL A 19 5.44 -8.19 0.38
CA VAL A 19 5.03 -6.79 0.56
C VAL A 19 3.83 -6.49 -0.33
N ILE A 20 3.90 -6.87 -1.62
CA ILE A 20 2.80 -6.67 -2.58
C ILE A 20 1.54 -7.39 -2.11
N LYS A 21 1.60 -8.68 -1.76
CA LYS A 21 0.44 -9.45 -1.29
C LYS A 21 -0.22 -8.83 -0.06
N ARG A 22 0.60 -8.39 0.91
CA ARG A 22 0.11 -7.71 2.11
C ARG A 22 -0.54 -6.37 1.77
N ALA A 23 0.11 -5.56 0.94
CA ALA A 23 -0.39 -4.25 0.53
C ALA A 23 -1.70 -4.35 -0.25
N ILE A 24 -1.82 -5.30 -1.19
CA ILE A 24 -3.07 -5.56 -1.92
C ILE A 24 -4.18 -5.98 -0.95
N LYS A 25 -3.92 -6.91 -0.03
CA LYS A 25 -4.92 -7.36 0.94
C LYS A 25 -5.43 -6.21 1.80
N ILE A 26 -4.53 -5.38 2.31
CA ILE A 26 -4.90 -4.19 3.11
C ILE A 26 -5.67 -3.18 2.25
N ALA A 27 -5.20 -2.92 1.02
CA ALA A 27 -5.85 -2.00 0.11
C ALA A 27 -7.28 -2.43 -0.24
N LEU A 28 -7.53 -3.72 -0.47
CA LEU A 28 -8.87 -4.22 -0.75
C LEU A 28 -9.80 -4.10 0.48
N ILE A 29 -9.34 -4.52 1.67
CA ILE A 29 -10.18 -4.47 2.87
C ILE A 29 -10.50 -3.02 3.26
N VAL A 30 -9.46 -2.21 3.41
CA VAL A 30 -9.60 -0.81 3.87
C VAL A 30 -10.23 0.05 2.77
N GLY A 31 -9.86 -0.18 1.51
CA GLY A 31 -10.42 0.53 0.36
C GLY A 31 -11.91 0.26 0.17
N CYS A 32 -12.38 -0.98 0.29
CA CYS A 32 -13.82 -1.28 0.22
C CYS A 32 -14.61 -0.58 1.34
N ILE A 33 -14.08 -0.58 2.57
CA ILE A 33 -14.72 0.11 3.69
C ILE A 33 -14.80 1.62 3.43
N LEU A 34 -13.69 2.24 3.01
CA LEU A 34 -13.64 3.67 2.70
C LEU A 34 -14.51 4.05 1.51
N ALA A 35 -14.53 3.23 0.46
CA ALA A 35 -15.36 3.46 -0.72
C ALA A 35 -16.85 3.42 -0.35
N LEU A 36 -17.26 2.46 0.48
CA LEU A 36 -18.64 2.35 0.94
C LEU A 36 -19.05 3.55 1.80
N ILE A 37 -18.20 3.98 2.74
CA ILE A 37 -18.48 5.13 3.62
C ILE A 37 -18.54 6.44 2.82
N ASN A 38 -17.67 6.63 1.83
CA ASN A 38 -17.56 7.91 1.12
C ASN A 38 -18.47 8.02 -0.12
N HIS A 39 -18.81 6.90 -0.74
CA HIS A 39 -19.51 6.89 -2.02
C HIS A 39 -20.73 5.95 -2.05
N GLY A 40 -21.02 5.21 -0.97
CA GLY A 40 -22.13 4.26 -0.90
C GLY A 40 -23.47 4.90 -1.23
N ASP A 41 -23.77 6.07 -0.65
CA ASP A 41 -25.04 6.78 -0.89
C ASP A 41 -25.19 7.14 -2.37
N ARG A 42 -24.15 7.73 -2.96
CA ARG A 42 -24.14 8.16 -4.36
C ARG A 42 -24.21 6.99 -5.35
N ILE A 43 -23.67 5.82 -4.98
CA ILE A 43 -23.82 4.59 -5.76
C ILE A 43 -25.28 4.13 -5.74
N ILE A 44 -25.95 4.20 -4.58
CA ILE A 44 -27.37 3.81 -4.42
C ILE A 44 -28.29 4.77 -5.17
N PHE A 45 -28.03 6.08 -5.10
CA PHE A 45 -28.84 7.11 -5.78
C PHE A 45 -28.44 7.34 -7.25
N GLN A 46 -27.48 6.57 -7.79
CA GLN A 46 -26.96 6.68 -9.16
C GLN A 46 -26.43 8.08 -9.55
N ASP A 47 -25.85 8.82 -8.60
CA ASP A 47 -25.33 10.19 -8.76
C ASP A 47 -23.78 10.24 -8.84
N MET A 48 -23.19 9.26 -9.54
CA MET A 48 -21.73 9.17 -9.67
C MET A 48 -21.20 10.03 -10.82
N GLN A 49 -20.40 11.04 -10.48
CA GLN A 49 -19.64 11.85 -11.44
C GLN A 49 -18.26 11.22 -11.74
N SER A 50 -17.63 11.56 -12.87
CA SER A 50 -16.29 11.06 -13.24
C SER A 50 -15.22 11.32 -12.16
N VAL A 51 -15.33 12.44 -11.45
CA VAL A 51 -14.42 12.79 -10.33
C VAL A 51 -14.59 11.85 -9.14
N ASP A 52 -15.78 11.29 -8.91
CA ASP A 52 -16.03 10.41 -7.78
C ASP A 52 -15.50 9.00 -8.04
N TRP A 53 -15.51 8.53 -9.29
CA TRP A 53 -14.79 7.32 -9.68
C TRP A 53 -13.29 7.42 -9.42
N PHE A 54 -12.70 8.59 -9.68
CA PHE A 54 -11.29 8.83 -9.36
C PHE A 54 -11.06 8.82 -7.84
N LYS A 55 -11.94 9.42 -7.05
CA LYS A 55 -11.86 9.35 -5.58
C LYS A 55 -11.95 7.90 -5.08
N ILE A 56 -12.85 7.09 -5.63
CA ILE A 56 -12.93 5.65 -5.32
C ILE A 56 -11.60 4.99 -5.59
N LEU A 57 -10.95 5.22 -6.74
CA LEU A 57 -9.62 4.66 -7.01
C LEU A 57 -8.60 5.06 -5.93
N LEU A 58 -8.60 6.33 -5.50
CA LEU A 58 -7.70 6.79 -4.42
C LEU A 58 -7.96 6.08 -3.09
N THR A 59 -9.20 5.68 -2.79
CA THR A 59 -9.51 4.94 -1.56
C THR A 59 -8.78 3.59 -1.47
N PHE A 60 -8.38 3.02 -2.62
CA PHE A 60 -7.53 1.82 -2.68
C PHE A 60 -6.05 2.16 -2.79
N CYS A 61 -5.67 3.20 -3.54
CA CYS A 61 -4.28 3.58 -3.73
C CYS A 61 -3.60 4.02 -2.42
N VAL A 62 -4.30 4.81 -1.58
CA VAL A 62 -3.74 5.31 -0.32
C VAL A 62 -3.35 4.16 0.63
N PRO A 63 -4.24 3.22 1.01
CA PRO A 63 -3.87 2.11 1.90
C PRO A 63 -2.82 1.18 1.29
N TYR A 64 -2.78 1.01 -0.04
CA TYR A 64 -1.70 0.28 -0.72
C TYR A 64 -0.32 0.93 -0.50
N CYS A 65 -0.22 2.24 -0.76
CA CYS A 65 1.02 3.00 -0.63
C CYS A 65 1.51 3.00 0.82
N VAL A 66 0.61 3.28 1.77
CA VAL A 66 0.93 3.28 3.20
C VAL A 66 1.43 1.90 3.64
N SER A 67 0.71 0.82 3.29
CA SER A 67 1.13 -0.54 3.62
C SER A 67 2.49 -0.92 3.03
N THR A 68 2.76 -0.52 1.78
CA THR A 68 4.03 -0.77 1.10
C THR A 68 5.17 -0.04 1.80
N ILE A 69 5.04 1.28 2.01
CA ILE A 69 6.08 2.10 2.65
C ILE A 69 6.37 1.58 4.06
N SER A 70 5.34 1.33 4.87
CA SER A 70 5.53 0.80 6.24
C SER A 70 6.23 -0.56 6.23
N SER A 71 5.90 -1.44 5.30
CA SER A 71 6.56 -2.75 5.20
C SER A 71 8.02 -2.62 4.79
N VAL A 72 8.34 -1.77 3.82
CA VAL A 72 9.72 -1.53 3.38
C VAL A 72 10.56 -0.93 4.51
N LEU A 73 10.03 0.08 5.21
CA LEU A 73 10.72 0.71 6.34
C LEU A 73 10.97 -0.29 7.47
N ALA A 74 10.00 -1.15 7.80
CA ALA A 74 10.16 -2.19 8.81
C ALA A 74 11.27 -3.19 8.44
N ILE A 75 11.29 -3.68 7.19
CA ILE A 75 12.32 -4.60 6.71
C ILE A 75 13.70 -3.94 6.75
N LYS A 76 13.83 -2.67 6.33
CA LYS A 76 15.12 -1.97 6.38
C LYS A 76 15.63 -1.83 7.81
N ARG A 77 14.75 -1.48 8.76
CA ARG A 77 15.09 -1.37 10.18
C ARG A 77 15.54 -2.70 10.78
N GLU A 78 14.90 -3.81 10.41
CA GLU A 78 15.29 -5.15 10.84
C GLU A 78 16.69 -5.54 10.33
N ILE A 79 17.00 -5.20 9.07
CA ILE A 79 18.34 -5.42 8.49
C ILE A 79 19.39 -4.60 9.24
N GLU A 80 19.13 -3.32 9.52
CA GLU A 80 20.05 -2.42 10.24
C GLU A 80 20.35 -2.94 11.66
N ILE A 81 19.34 -3.47 12.38
CA ILE A 81 19.52 -4.05 13.73
C ILE A 81 20.36 -5.32 13.70
N ASN A 82 20.20 -6.18 12.68
CA ASN A 82 20.95 -7.43 12.58
C ASN A 82 22.41 -7.23 12.12
N GLU A 83 22.74 -6.06 11.56
CA GLU A 83 24.11 -5.68 11.14
C GLU A 83 24.91 -4.96 12.25
N SER A 84 24.26 -4.46 13.30
CA SER A 84 24.85 -3.76 14.45
C SER A 84 25.14 -4.66 15.63
#